data_AF-A0A4Y2SAK7-F1
#
_entry.id   AF-A0A4Y2SAK7-F1
#
_cell.length_a   1.000
_cell.length_b   1.000
_cell.length_c   1.000
_cell.angle_alpha   90.00
_cell.angle_beta   90.00
_cell.angle_gamma   90.00
#
_symmetry.space_group_name_H-M   'P 1'
#
loop_
_entity.id
_entity.type
_entity.pdbx_description
1 polymer ?
#
loop_
_entity_poly.entity_id
_entity_poly.type
_entity_poly.pdbx_seq_one_letter_code
_entity_poly.pdbx_strand_id
1 'polypeptide(L)'
;VGNDVSTRFLAQRTAGFVLGDLCALVNQAIRNAYSRIRKFVNINGLNPKEEEDIILASVPVVQKDLINSLEKLQSKFAEAIGAPKIPDVKFEDIGGLAHVKQEILDTIQLPLEHPEILISGLRRSGVLLYGPPGSGKTMLAKAVATECSLNFLSVKGPELINMYVGQSEENVRAVFAQARSAVPCIIFFDELDSLAPNRGRSGDSGGVMD
;
A
#
# COMPACT_ATOMS: atom_id res chain seq x y z
N VAL A 1 -19.62 -24.25 10.13
CA VAL A 1 -19.29 -22.84 10.44
C VAL A 1 -19.43 -22.67 11.95
N GLY A 2 -18.49 -22.02 12.63
CA GLY A 2 -18.54 -21.81 14.06
C GLY A 2 -19.73 -20.94 14.48
N ASN A 3 -20.22 -21.14 15.70
CA ASN A 3 -21.35 -20.37 16.25
C ASN A 3 -21.01 -18.88 16.49
N ASP A 4 -19.73 -18.52 16.39
CA ASP A 4 -19.22 -17.16 16.55
C ASP A 4 -19.26 -16.34 15.26
N VAL A 5 -19.64 -16.93 14.12
CA VAL A 5 -19.60 -16.23 12.84
C VAL A 5 -20.81 -15.33 12.65
N SER A 6 -20.58 -14.02 12.74
CA SER A 6 -21.60 -13.00 12.43
C SER A 6 -21.80 -12.82 10.92
N THR A 7 -22.91 -13.34 10.39
CA THR A 7 -23.29 -13.20 8.98
C THR A 7 -23.54 -11.75 8.57
N ARG A 8 -24.13 -10.95 9.47
CA ARG A 8 -24.37 -9.52 9.25
C ARG A 8 -23.07 -8.74 9.09
N PHE A 9 -22.08 -9.04 9.92
CA PHE A 9 -20.75 -8.42 9.83
C PHE A 9 -20.06 -8.76 8.51
N LEU A 10 -20.11 -10.03 8.10
CA LEU A 10 -19.53 -10.45 6.81
C LEU A 10 -20.21 -9.75 5.64
N ALA A 11 -21.55 -9.75 5.60
CA ALA A 11 -22.31 -9.13 4.52
C ALA A 11 -21.97 -7.64 4.34
N GLN A 12 -21.76 -6.90 5.43
CA GLN A 12 -21.36 -5.50 5.37
C GLN A 12 -19.95 -5.31 4.78
N ARG A 13 -19.01 -6.22 5.05
CA ARG A 13 -17.62 -6.10 4.58
C ARG A 13 -17.34 -6.78 3.23
N THR A 14 -18.27 -7.58 2.74
CA THR A 14 -18.23 -8.17 1.40
C THR A 14 -19.16 -7.45 0.42
N ALA A 15 -19.58 -6.22 0.74
CA ALA A 15 -20.36 -5.42 -0.19
C ALA A 15 -19.55 -5.17 -1.47
N GLY A 16 -20.03 -5.68 -2.61
CA GLY A 16 -19.35 -5.60 -3.90
C GLY A 16 -18.56 -6.85 -4.32
N PHE A 17 -18.49 -7.89 -3.48
CA PHE A 17 -17.90 -9.17 -3.87
C PHE A 17 -18.81 -9.90 -4.85
N VAL A 18 -18.22 -10.47 -5.90
CA VAL A 18 -18.92 -11.43 -6.77
C VAL A 18 -18.85 -12.83 -6.18
N LEU A 19 -19.62 -13.78 -6.74
CA LEU A 19 -19.64 -15.17 -6.27
C LEU A 19 -18.23 -15.79 -6.21
N GLY A 20 -17.38 -15.48 -7.19
CA GLY A 20 -15.99 -15.94 -7.22
C GLY A 20 -15.18 -15.49 -5.99
N ASP A 21 -15.37 -14.24 -5.56
CA ASP A 21 -14.65 -13.65 -4.43
C ASP A 21 -15.12 -14.26 -3.10
N LEU A 22 -16.43 -14.52 -2.98
CA LEU A 22 -16.99 -15.22 -1.83
C LEU A 22 -16.47 -16.67 -1.73
N CYS A 23 -16.38 -17.38 -2.85
CA CYS A 23 -15.77 -18.71 -2.89
C CYS A 23 -14.29 -18.67 -2.50
N ALA A 24 -13.54 -17.70 -3.01
CA ALA A 24 -12.14 -17.50 -2.64
C ALA A 24 -12.00 -17.19 -1.14
N LEU A 25 -12.90 -16.39 -0.58
CA LEU A 25 -12.93 -16.03 0.83
C LEU A 25 -13.12 -17.25 1.72
N VAL A 26 -14.12 -18.08 1.41
CA VAL A 26 -14.41 -19.29 2.20
C VAL A 26 -13.26 -20.29 2.11
N ASN A 27 -12.71 -20.53 0.91
CA ASN A 27 -11.59 -21.45 0.72
C ASN A 27 -10.34 -21.00 1.49
N GLN A 28 -10.06 -19.71 1.51
CA GLN A 28 -8.92 -19.18 2.24
C GLN A 28 -9.16 -19.15 3.76
N ALA A 29 -10.40 -18.95 4.22
CA ALA A 29 -10.77 -19.11 5.63
C ALA A 29 -10.62 -20.56 6.10
N ILE A 30 -10.99 -21.55 5.29
CA ILE A 30 -10.77 -22.99 5.58
C ILE A 30 -9.28 -23.27 5.76
N ARG A 31 -8.43 -22.74 4.87
CA ARG A 31 -6.96 -22.88 5.00
C ARG A 31 -6.42 -22.24 6.27
N ASN A 32 -6.94 -21.07 6.65
CA ASN A 32 -6.57 -20.40 7.89
C ASN A 32 -6.98 -21.24 9.12
N ALA A 33 -8.17 -21.84 9.10
CA ALA A 33 -8.66 -22.70 10.17
C ALA A 33 -7.79 -23.97 10.33
N TYR A 34 -7.41 -24.60 9.20
CA TYR A 34 -6.47 -25.73 9.21
C TYR A 34 -5.10 -25.31 9.73
N SER A 35 -4.57 -24.17 9.28
CA SER A 35 -3.29 -23.65 9.75
C SER A 35 -3.31 -23.35 11.25
N ARG A 36 -4.41 -22.83 11.79
CA ARG A 36 -4.57 -22.59 13.23
C ARG A 36 -4.46 -23.90 14.01
N ILE A 37 -5.22 -24.92 13.61
CA ILE A 37 -5.21 -26.20 14.33
C ILE A 37 -3.87 -26.89 14.16
N ARG A 38 -3.28 -26.88 12.97
CA ARG A 38 -1.93 -27.41 12.77
C ARG A 38 -0.90 -26.71 13.65
N LYS A 39 -1.00 -25.39 13.88
CA LYS A 39 -0.11 -24.66 14.81
C LYS A 39 -0.33 -25.03 16.27
N PHE A 40 -1.59 -25.16 16.69
CA PHE A 40 -1.93 -25.69 18.03
C PHE A 40 -1.35 -27.11 18.21
N VAL A 41 -1.45 -27.87 17.12
CA VAL A 41 -0.85 -29.15 16.79
C VAL A 41 0.65 -29.30 17.08
N ASN A 42 1.38 -28.46 16.36
CA ASN A 42 2.83 -28.49 16.25
C ASN A 42 3.55 -28.07 17.54
N ILE A 43 2.82 -27.53 18.53
CA ILE A 43 3.36 -27.26 19.87
C ILE A 43 3.61 -28.59 20.63
N ASN A 44 2.94 -29.69 20.24
CA ASN A 44 3.01 -30.98 20.94
C ASN A 44 3.51 -32.17 20.09
N GLY A 45 3.70 -31.99 18.79
CA GLY A 45 4.13 -33.07 17.87
C GLY A 45 3.02 -34.11 17.65
N LEU A 46 2.33 -34.03 16.50
CA LEU A 46 1.26 -34.97 16.16
C LEU A 46 1.79 -36.25 15.53
N ASN A 47 1.16 -37.36 15.86
CA ASN A 47 1.22 -38.58 15.06
C ASN A 47 0.26 -38.49 13.85
N PRO A 48 0.54 -39.22 12.74
CA PRO A 48 -0.30 -39.21 11.54
C PRO A 48 -1.77 -39.56 11.79
N LYS A 49 -2.06 -40.39 12.80
CA LYS A 49 -3.43 -40.75 13.22
C LYS A 49 -4.17 -39.58 13.86
N GLU A 50 -3.47 -38.77 14.65
CA GLU A 50 -4.08 -37.61 15.31
C GLU A 50 -4.37 -36.50 14.29
N GLU A 51 -3.55 -36.37 13.24
CA GLU A 51 -3.84 -35.49 12.10
C GLU A 51 -5.10 -35.95 11.34
N GLU A 52 -5.25 -37.27 11.12
CA GLU A 52 -6.45 -37.86 10.50
C GLU A 52 -7.71 -37.66 11.37
N ASP A 53 -7.60 -37.87 12.68
CA ASP A 53 -8.70 -37.66 13.63
C ASP A 53 -9.15 -36.19 13.67
N ILE A 54 -8.23 -35.23 13.57
CA ILE A 54 -8.54 -33.79 13.49
C ILE A 54 -9.29 -33.45 12.20
N ILE A 55 -8.91 -34.07 11.08
CA ILE A 55 -9.59 -33.89 9.79
C ILE A 55 -11.00 -34.46 9.87
N LEU A 56 -11.16 -35.66 10.45
CA LEU A 56 -12.45 -36.32 10.67
C LEU A 56 -13.37 -35.54 11.63
N ALA A 57 -12.80 -34.88 12.64
CA ALA A 57 -13.53 -34.09 13.61
C ALA A 57 -14.19 -32.81 13.03
N SER A 58 -13.95 -32.50 11.76
CA SER A 58 -14.45 -31.31 11.05
C SER A 58 -14.05 -30.00 11.74
N VAL A 59 -13.02 -29.36 11.20
CA VAL A 59 -12.51 -28.10 11.74
C VAL A 59 -13.53 -26.97 11.54
N PRO A 60 -14.09 -26.38 12.61
CA PRO A 60 -14.99 -25.26 12.45
C PRO A 60 -14.22 -24.01 12.02
N VAL A 61 -14.65 -23.40 10.92
CA VAL A 61 -14.22 -22.05 10.52
C VAL A 61 -14.85 -21.06 11.48
N VAL A 62 -14.03 -20.27 12.17
CA VAL A 62 -14.47 -19.26 13.16
C VAL A 62 -14.33 -17.86 12.58
N GLN A 63 -14.88 -16.84 13.24
CA GLN A 63 -14.89 -15.48 12.72
C GLN A 63 -13.47 -14.94 12.47
N LYS A 64 -12.50 -15.28 13.32
CA LYS A 64 -11.08 -14.90 13.14
C LYS A 64 -10.48 -15.40 11.82
N ASP A 65 -10.85 -16.60 11.37
CA ASP A 65 -10.32 -17.16 10.11
C ASP A 65 -10.85 -16.39 8.90
N LEU A 66 -12.12 -15.99 8.98
CA LEU A 66 -12.82 -15.20 7.97
C LEU A 66 -12.30 -13.77 7.92
N ILE A 67 -12.06 -13.13 9.06
CA ILE A 67 -11.46 -11.78 9.12
C ILE A 67 -10.06 -11.80 8.49
N ASN A 68 -9.20 -12.73 8.92
CA ASN A 68 -7.85 -12.86 8.34
C ASN A 68 -7.89 -13.17 6.84
N SER A 69 -8.92 -13.87 6.38
CA SER A 69 -9.11 -14.17 4.96
C SER A 69 -9.62 -12.96 4.18
N LEU A 70 -10.52 -12.17 4.77
CA LEU A 70 -11.01 -10.91 4.20
C LEU A 70 -9.86 -9.93 4.02
N GLU A 71 -9.02 -9.74 5.05
CA GLU A 71 -7.86 -8.84 4.98
C GLU A 71 -6.89 -9.26 3.87
N LYS A 72 -6.59 -10.56 3.76
CA LYS A 72 -5.73 -11.10 2.68
C LYS A 72 -6.33 -10.94 1.29
N LEU A 73 -7.65 -11.06 1.15
CA LEU A 73 -8.30 -10.85 -0.14
C LEU A 73 -8.35 -9.38 -0.50
N GLN A 74 -8.74 -8.52 0.44
CA GLN A 74 -8.75 -7.08 0.25
C GLN A 74 -7.35 -6.54 -0.08
N SER A 75 -6.30 -7.07 0.56
CA SER A 75 -4.92 -6.71 0.22
C SER A 75 -4.54 -7.16 -1.19
N LYS A 76 -4.96 -8.35 -1.63
CA LYS A 76 -4.71 -8.84 -3.00
C LYS A 76 -5.50 -8.06 -4.05
N PHE A 77 -6.74 -7.67 -3.75
CA PHE A 77 -7.52 -6.79 -4.62
C PHE A 77 -6.89 -5.41 -4.71
N ALA A 78 -6.43 -4.87 -3.57
CA ALA A 78 -5.68 -3.62 -3.56
C ALA A 78 -4.42 -3.73 -4.43
N GLU A 79 -3.62 -4.78 -4.26
CA GLU A 79 -2.42 -5.00 -5.08
C GLU A 79 -2.73 -5.20 -6.58
N ALA A 80 -3.79 -5.93 -6.93
CA ALA A 80 -4.18 -6.18 -8.32
C ALA A 80 -4.75 -4.95 -9.04
N ILE A 81 -5.42 -4.06 -8.29
CA ILE A 81 -5.96 -2.79 -8.79
C ILE A 81 -4.88 -1.69 -8.75
N GLY A 82 -3.68 -2.00 -8.23
CA GLY A 82 -2.62 -1.03 -7.98
C GLY A 82 -3.01 0.00 -6.92
N ALA A 83 -4.02 -0.31 -6.09
CA ALA A 83 -4.52 0.60 -5.07
C ALA A 83 -3.39 0.97 -4.10
N PRO A 84 -3.33 2.25 -3.68
CA PRO A 84 -2.20 2.75 -2.94
C PRO A 84 -2.14 2.06 -1.57
N LYS A 85 -1.02 1.42 -1.25
CA LYS A 85 -0.84 0.68 0.01
C LYS A 85 -0.36 1.64 1.09
N ILE A 86 -1.03 1.67 2.25
CA ILE A 86 -0.46 2.35 3.42
C ILE A 86 0.84 1.59 3.80
N PRO A 87 2.00 2.25 3.85
CA PRO A 87 3.24 1.61 4.29
C PRO A 87 3.14 1.16 5.76
N ASP A 88 3.95 0.19 6.18
CA ASP A 88 4.00 -0.26 7.59
C ASP A 88 5.25 0.29 8.32
N VAL A 89 5.75 1.45 7.87
CA VAL A 89 6.93 2.10 8.45
C VAL A 89 6.46 3.18 9.42
N LYS A 90 7.01 3.25 10.62
CA LYS A 90 6.67 4.27 11.63
C LYS A 90 7.77 5.30 11.77
N PHE A 91 7.49 6.45 12.39
CA PHE A 91 8.54 7.43 12.68
C PHE A 91 9.60 6.92 13.66
N GLU A 92 9.25 5.96 14.51
CA GLU A 92 10.14 5.29 15.46
C GLU A 92 11.25 4.51 14.75
N ASP A 93 10.97 4.00 13.54
CA ASP A 93 11.94 3.26 12.73
C ASP A 93 13.00 4.17 12.09
N ILE A 94 12.84 5.49 12.19
CA ILE A 94 13.71 6.49 11.56
C ILE A 94 14.47 7.26 12.65
N GLY A 95 15.79 7.09 12.69
CA GLY A 95 16.65 7.87 13.59
C GLY A 95 16.79 9.34 13.16
N GLY A 96 16.69 10.26 14.12
CA GLY A 96 16.98 11.69 13.92
C GLY A 96 15.93 12.46 13.09
N LEU A 97 16.37 13.53 12.43
CA LEU A 97 15.57 14.39 11.54
C LEU A 97 14.31 15.00 12.19
N ALA A 98 14.31 15.22 13.50
CA ALA A 98 13.13 15.68 14.25
C ALA A 98 12.49 16.96 13.67
N HIS A 99 13.30 17.96 13.33
CA HIS A 99 12.82 19.20 12.71
C HIS A 99 12.15 18.95 11.36
N VAL A 100 12.76 18.13 10.50
CA VAL A 100 12.22 17.81 9.17
C VAL A 100 10.93 16.99 9.27
N LYS A 101 10.86 16.04 10.23
CA LYS A 101 9.64 15.28 10.51
C LYS A 101 8.48 16.20 10.89
N GLN A 102 8.72 17.14 11.80
CA GLN A 102 7.72 18.12 12.22
C GLN A 102 7.27 19.02 11.06
N GLU A 103 8.21 19.57 10.29
CA GLU A 103 7.90 20.46 9.17
C GLU A 103 7.06 19.78 8.08
N ILE A 104 7.36 18.51 7.78
CA ILE A 104 6.57 17.72 6.82
C ILE A 104 5.18 17.43 7.37
N LEU A 105 5.07 17.05 8.64
CA LEU A 105 3.79 16.81 9.29
C LEU A 105 2.93 18.08 9.28
N ASP A 106 3.45 19.22 9.69
CA ASP A 106 2.73 20.49 9.68
C ASP A 106 2.29 20.86 8.25
N THR A 107 3.13 20.56 7.26
CA THR A 107 2.81 20.83 5.84
C THR A 107 1.66 19.96 5.32
N ILE A 108 1.53 18.73 5.81
CA ILE A 108 0.53 17.75 5.33
C ILE A 108 -0.73 17.73 6.20
N GLN A 109 -0.61 17.87 7.52
CA GLN A 109 -1.72 17.90 8.47
C GLN A 109 -2.50 19.22 8.38
N LEU A 110 -1.82 20.36 8.29
CA LEU A 110 -2.51 21.66 8.28
C LEU A 110 -3.56 21.79 7.15
N PRO A 111 -3.30 21.36 5.90
CA PRO A 111 -4.32 21.37 4.85
C PRO A 111 -5.42 20.31 5.03
N LEU A 112 -5.15 19.22 5.74
CA LEU A 112 -6.13 18.16 6.03
C LEU A 112 -7.09 18.58 7.16
N GLU A 113 -6.58 19.26 8.18
CA GLU A 113 -7.36 19.74 9.33
C GLU A 113 -8.10 21.04 9.03
N HIS A 114 -7.49 21.94 8.24
CA HIS A 114 -8.03 23.27 7.94
C HIS A 114 -8.15 23.52 6.43
N PRO A 115 -9.15 22.90 5.77
CA PRO A 115 -9.36 23.06 4.33
C PRO A 115 -9.68 24.51 3.92
N GLU A 116 -10.19 25.35 4.82
CA GLU A 116 -10.39 26.79 4.58
C GLU A 116 -9.10 27.54 4.20
N ILE A 117 -7.93 27.09 4.67
CA ILE A 117 -6.64 27.73 4.39
C ILE A 117 -6.23 27.50 2.93
N LEU A 118 -6.58 26.36 2.34
CA LEU A 118 -6.33 26.06 0.92
C LEU A 118 -7.10 27.00 -0.02
N ILE A 119 -8.30 27.43 0.40
CA ILE A 119 -9.17 28.36 -0.36
C ILE A 119 -8.57 29.77 -0.39
N SER A 120 -7.83 30.16 0.66
CA SER A 120 -7.17 31.46 0.77
C SER A 120 -5.92 31.64 -0.11
N GLY A 121 -5.55 30.63 -0.89
CA GLY A 121 -4.46 30.72 -1.89
C GLY A 121 -3.17 30.01 -1.50
N LEU A 122 -3.08 29.42 -0.31
CA LEU A 122 -1.92 28.65 0.12
C LEU A 122 -1.93 27.23 -0.49
N ARG A 123 -1.70 27.13 -1.80
CA ARG A 123 -1.46 25.85 -2.46
C ARG A 123 0.00 25.45 -2.27
N ARG A 124 0.32 24.76 -1.17
CA ARG A 124 1.63 24.09 -1.06
C ARG A 124 1.61 22.85 -1.96
N SER A 125 2.22 22.97 -3.13
CA SER A 125 2.08 22.01 -4.24
C SER A 125 2.91 20.72 -4.09
N GLY A 126 3.70 20.56 -3.03
CA GLY A 126 4.53 19.39 -2.80
C GLY A 126 5.73 19.65 -1.90
N VAL A 127 6.34 18.57 -1.43
CA VAL A 127 7.56 18.57 -0.60
C VAL A 127 8.69 17.94 -1.43
N LEU A 128 9.84 18.61 -1.49
CA LEU A 128 11.05 18.06 -2.13
C LEU A 128 12.06 17.64 -1.06
N LEU A 129 12.34 16.33 -0.99
CA LEU A 129 13.35 15.79 -0.10
C LEU A 129 14.67 15.64 -0.86
N TYR A 130 15.74 16.31 -0.44
CA TYR A 130 17.07 16.22 -1.03
C TYR A 130 18.14 15.91 0.02
N GLY A 131 19.24 15.29 -0.39
CA GLY A 131 20.36 14.92 0.49
C GLY A 131 21.17 13.75 -0.05
N PRO A 132 22.28 13.38 0.60
CA PRO A 132 23.14 12.27 0.17
C PRO A 132 22.39 10.92 0.10
N PRO A 133 22.84 9.96 -0.71
CA PRO A 133 22.27 8.62 -0.73
C PRO A 133 22.36 7.97 0.66
N GLY A 134 21.36 7.19 1.04
CA GLY A 134 21.30 6.55 2.36
C GLY A 134 20.78 7.43 3.51
N SER A 135 20.37 8.68 3.25
CA SER A 135 19.82 9.58 4.28
C SER A 135 18.36 9.29 4.68
N GLY A 136 17.79 8.15 4.27
CA GLY A 136 16.46 7.72 4.68
C GLY A 136 15.25 8.45 4.05
N LYS A 137 15.43 9.22 2.97
CA LYS A 137 14.33 10.00 2.31
C LYS A 137 13.12 9.15 1.94
N THR A 138 13.35 8.00 1.29
CA THR A 138 12.29 7.06 0.90
C THR A 138 11.58 6.46 2.12
N MET A 139 12.31 6.20 3.21
CA MET A 139 11.72 5.70 4.46
C MET A 139 10.90 6.79 5.15
N LEU A 140 11.38 8.04 5.15
CA LEU A 140 10.67 9.19 5.71
C LEU A 140 9.32 9.41 5.03
N ALA A 141 9.28 9.38 3.70
CA ALA A 141 8.03 9.53 2.95
C ALA A 141 7.02 8.42 3.29
N LYS A 142 7.50 7.18 3.45
CA LYS A 142 6.66 6.05 3.85
C LYS A 142 6.11 6.21 5.26
N ALA A 143 6.96 6.63 6.21
CA ALA A 143 6.54 6.86 7.60
C ALA A 143 5.47 7.95 7.72
N VAL A 144 5.65 9.06 7.00
CA VAL A 144 4.66 10.15 6.95
C VAL A 144 3.31 9.66 6.46
N ALA A 145 3.29 8.79 5.44
CA ALA A 145 2.04 8.23 4.92
C ALA A 145 1.35 7.29 5.92
N THR A 146 2.11 6.46 6.65
CA THR A 146 1.58 5.62 7.73
C THR A 146 0.97 6.47 8.85
N GLU A 147 1.68 7.51 9.29
CA GLU A 147 1.31 8.35 10.43
C GLU A 147 0.07 9.19 10.15
N CYS A 148 -0.06 9.69 8.90
CA CYS A 148 -1.27 10.37 8.45
C CYS A 148 -2.37 9.39 8.01
N SER A 149 -2.12 8.06 8.03
CA SER A 149 -3.03 7.02 7.52
C SER A 149 -3.52 7.31 6.08
N LEU A 150 -2.61 7.79 5.23
CA LEU A 150 -2.90 8.19 3.86
C LEU A 150 -2.53 7.10 2.86
N ASN A 151 -3.31 7.04 1.78
CA ASN A 151 -3.02 6.23 0.62
C ASN A 151 -1.66 6.63 0.02
N PHE A 152 -0.71 5.70 -0.14
CA PHE A 152 0.64 6.00 -0.66
C PHE A 152 0.84 5.42 -2.06
N LEU A 153 0.99 6.28 -3.06
CA LEU A 153 1.36 5.92 -4.42
C LEU A 153 2.85 6.18 -4.61
N SER A 154 3.65 5.12 -4.70
CA SER A 154 5.08 5.23 -5.01
C SER A 154 5.30 5.09 -6.50
N VAL A 155 6.08 6.00 -7.07
CA VAL A 155 6.44 6.00 -8.49
C VAL A 155 7.94 6.20 -8.59
N LYS A 156 8.66 5.25 -9.19
CA LYS A 156 10.10 5.42 -9.40
C LYS A 156 10.37 6.07 -10.73
N GLY A 157 11.37 6.94 -10.79
CA GLY A 157 11.76 7.64 -12.01
C GLY A 157 11.96 6.72 -13.21
N PRO A 158 12.75 5.64 -13.10
CA PRO A 158 12.93 4.69 -14.21
C PRO A 158 11.65 3.96 -14.63
N GLU A 159 10.68 3.76 -13.73
CA GLU A 159 9.41 3.09 -14.05
C GLU A 159 8.49 3.98 -14.91
N LEU A 160 8.68 5.29 -14.88
CA LEU A 160 7.94 6.25 -15.73
C LEU A 160 8.59 6.44 -17.11
N ILE A 161 9.88 6.16 -17.26
CA ILE A 161 10.64 6.33 -18.51
C ILE A 161 10.63 4.99 -19.27
N ASN A 162 9.60 4.75 -20.07
CA ASN A 162 9.67 3.69 -21.07
C ASN A 162 10.57 4.15 -22.23
N MET A 163 11.34 3.23 -22.82
CA MET A 163 12.19 3.50 -23.99
C MET A 163 11.40 3.99 -25.23
N TYR A 164 10.06 3.96 -25.19
CA TYR A 164 9.18 4.41 -26.26
C TYR A 164 8.67 5.84 -25.99
N VAL A 165 9.14 6.78 -26.81
CA VAL A 165 8.74 8.20 -26.78
C VAL A 165 7.21 8.33 -26.92
N GLY A 166 6.54 8.86 -25.90
CA GLY A 166 5.09 9.10 -25.86
C GLY A 166 4.33 8.33 -24.76
N GLN A 167 4.74 7.11 -24.42
CA GLN A 167 4.09 6.32 -23.37
C GLN A 167 4.34 6.87 -21.95
N SER A 168 5.47 7.55 -21.75
CA SER A 168 5.79 8.16 -20.46
C SER A 168 4.79 9.23 -20.02
N GLU A 169 4.26 10.05 -20.94
CA GLU A 169 3.28 11.09 -20.59
C GLU A 169 1.93 10.48 -20.17
N GLU A 170 1.48 9.45 -20.90
CA GLU A 170 0.24 8.73 -20.59
C GLU A 170 0.32 8.06 -19.21
N ASN A 171 1.45 7.43 -18.88
CA ASN A 171 1.68 6.84 -17.58
C ASN A 171 1.63 7.87 -16.44
N VAL A 172 2.28 9.03 -16.61
CA VAL A 172 2.20 10.12 -15.62
C VAL A 172 0.74 10.57 -15.45
N ARG A 173 0.00 10.77 -16.54
CA ARG A 173 -1.41 11.17 -16.49
C ARG A 173 -2.27 10.13 -15.77
N ALA A 174 -2.02 8.84 -16.01
CA ALA A 174 -2.71 7.73 -15.37
C ALA A 174 -2.45 7.69 -13.86
N VAL A 175 -1.19 7.85 -13.42
CA VAL A 175 -0.83 7.94 -12.00
C VAL A 175 -1.59 9.07 -11.31
N PHE A 176 -1.61 10.28 -11.89
CA PHE A 176 -2.36 11.39 -11.31
C PHE A 176 -3.87 11.17 -11.34
N ALA A 177 -4.42 10.45 -12.33
CA ALA A 177 -5.83 10.08 -12.36
C ALA A 177 -6.18 9.10 -11.24
N GLN A 178 -5.32 8.12 -11.00
CA GLN A 178 -5.44 7.16 -9.91
C GLN A 178 -5.32 7.83 -8.53
N ALA A 179 -4.40 8.79 -8.39
CA ALA A 179 -4.28 9.58 -7.16
C ALA A 179 -5.55 10.39 -6.89
N ARG A 180 -6.18 10.97 -7.93
CA ARG A 180 -7.45 11.70 -7.80
C ARG A 180 -8.62 10.81 -7.38
N SER A 181 -8.64 9.53 -7.78
CA SER A 181 -9.68 8.59 -7.32
C SER A 181 -9.44 8.07 -5.90
N ALA A 182 -8.22 8.20 -5.38
CA ALA A 182 -7.80 7.71 -4.06
C ALA A 182 -7.62 8.81 -3.00
N VAL A 183 -8.21 9.99 -3.18
CA VAL A 183 -8.12 11.11 -2.22
C VAL A 183 -8.71 10.71 -0.85
N PRO A 184 -8.04 11.01 0.27
CA PRO A 184 -6.76 11.69 0.41
C PRO A 184 -5.55 10.74 0.21
N CYS A 185 -4.56 11.16 -0.58
CA CYS A 185 -3.38 10.34 -0.90
C CYS A 185 -2.09 11.17 -1.00
N ILE A 186 -0.95 10.48 -0.86
CA ILE A 186 0.40 10.99 -1.11
C ILE A 186 0.93 10.30 -2.37
N ILE A 187 1.38 11.10 -3.33
CA ILE A 187 2.16 10.63 -4.48
C ILE A 187 3.64 10.87 -4.17
N PHE A 188 4.42 9.80 -4.14
CA PHE A 188 5.85 9.85 -3.89
C PHE A 188 6.61 9.52 -5.17
N PHE A 189 7.36 10.50 -5.69
CA PHE A 189 8.27 10.32 -6.81
C PHE A 189 9.68 10.04 -6.27
N ASP A 190 10.16 8.80 -6.44
CA ASP A 190 11.54 8.42 -6.12
C ASP A 190 12.45 8.64 -7.33
N GLU A 191 13.72 8.97 -7.10
CA GLU A 191 14.72 9.19 -8.17
C GLU A 191 14.27 10.22 -9.22
N LEU A 192 13.66 11.34 -8.79
CA LEU A 192 13.20 12.41 -9.68
C LEU A 192 14.32 12.99 -10.57
N ASP A 193 15.56 12.92 -10.10
CA ASP A 193 16.75 13.30 -10.87
C ASP A 193 16.97 12.45 -12.13
N SER A 194 16.51 11.20 -12.15
CA SER A 194 16.52 10.36 -13.35
C SER A 194 15.48 10.79 -14.39
N LEU A 195 14.37 11.41 -13.96
CA LEU A 195 13.27 11.87 -14.82
C LEU A 195 13.55 13.21 -15.51
N ALA A 196 14.27 14.10 -14.81
CA ALA A 196 14.52 15.46 -15.29
C ALA A 196 16.03 15.76 -15.26
N PRO A 197 16.83 15.18 -16.18
CA PRO A 197 18.21 15.61 -16.36
C PRO A 197 18.21 17.10 -16.76
N ASN A 198 19.08 17.90 -16.14
CA ASN A 198 19.25 19.31 -16.50
C ASN A 198 19.47 19.43 -18.01
N ARG A 199 18.56 20.14 -18.71
CA ARG A 199 18.76 20.52 -20.11
C ARG A 199 20.13 21.21 -20.22
N GLY A 200 21.05 20.61 -20.95
CA GLY A 200 22.38 21.16 -21.23
C GLY A 200 23.58 20.48 -20.57
N ARG A 201 23.42 19.39 -19.81
CA ARG A 201 24.57 18.63 -19.26
C ARG A 201 25.06 17.46 -20.12
N SER A 202 24.41 17.22 -21.25
CA SER A 202 24.86 16.34 -22.32
C SER A 202 25.13 17.16 -23.57
N GLY A 203 26.12 18.06 -23.46
CA GLY A 203 26.82 18.56 -24.63
C GLY A 203 28.00 17.64 -24.91
N ASP A 204 27.75 16.49 -25.54
CA ASP A 204 28.62 15.97 -26.58
C ASP A 204 27.97 14.77 -27.29
N SER A 205 28.09 14.76 -28.62
CA SER A 205 27.96 13.61 -29.53
C SER A 205 26.57 13.09 -29.92
N GLY A 206 25.99 13.75 -30.94
CA GLY A 206 25.78 13.08 -32.23
C GLY A 206 24.34 12.76 -32.67
N GLY A 207 23.77 13.59 -33.57
CA GLY A 207 22.65 13.16 -34.41
C GLY A 207 21.77 14.28 -34.94
N VAL A 208 22.25 14.97 -35.96
CA VAL A 208 21.54 15.92 -36.84
C VAL A 208 20.14 15.46 -37.27
N MET A 209 19.16 16.38 -37.18
CA MET A 209 18.10 16.50 -38.17
C MET A 209 18.47 17.71 -39.04
N ASP A 210 18.76 17.43 -40.31
CA ASP A 210 19.04 18.31 -41.47
C ASP A 210 19.86 19.60 -41.26
#